data_AF-A0ABD2QYV2-F1
#
_entry.id   AF-A0ABD2QYV2-F1
#
_cell.length_a   1.000
_cell.length_b   1.000
_cell.length_c   1.000
_cell.angle_alpha   90.00
_cell.angle_beta   90.00
_cell.angle_gamma   90.00
#
_symmetry.space_group_name_H-M   'P 1'
#
loop_
_entity.id
_entity.type
_entity.pdbx_description
1 polymer ?
#
loop_
_entity_poly.entity_id
_entity_poly.type
_entity_poly.pdbx_seq_one_letter_code
_entity_poly.pdbx_strand_id
1 'polypeptide(L)'
;MHRRNIRLRREYLYRKSLERKERLLYEKKRKIREALEEGKPIPTELRNEEAALRKEIDLEDEITAVPRSTIDDEYANAPEKDPKILLTTSRNPSAPLTQFVKVVVWREELKIVFPNAQRMNRGGQM
;
A
#
# COMPACT_ATOMS: atom_id res chain seq x y z
N MET A 1 15.89 12.08 12.84
CA MET A 1 14.93 10.99 12.54
C MET A 1 13.56 11.49 12.07
N HIS A 2 12.89 12.42 12.78
CA HIS A 2 11.55 12.90 12.42
C HIS A 2 11.42 13.52 11.02
N ARG A 3 12.41 14.31 10.57
CA ARG A 3 12.42 14.91 9.23
C ARG A 3 12.41 13.87 8.10
N ARG A 4 13.10 12.73 8.29
CA ARG A 4 13.13 11.63 7.31
C ARG A 4 11.73 11.01 7.15
N ASN A 5 11.03 10.74 8.25
CA ASN A 5 9.69 10.15 8.21
C ASN A 5 8.68 11.08 7.56
N ILE A 6 8.76 12.39 7.84
CA ILE A 6 7.91 13.39 7.18
C ILE A 6 8.16 13.41 5.67
N ARG A 7 9.44 13.38 5.26
CA ARG A 7 9.81 13.31 3.83
C ARG A 7 9.23 12.06 3.16
N LEU A 8 9.49 10.87 3.72
CA LEU A 8 9.00 9.61 3.17
C LEU A 8 7.47 9.57 3.05
N ARG A 9 6.76 10.09 4.05
CA ARG A 9 5.29 10.18 4.01
C ARG A 9 4.80 11.11 2.89
N ARG A 10 5.47 12.25 2.68
CA ARG A 10 5.13 13.18 1.59
C ARG A 10 5.38 12.56 0.22
N GLU A 11 6.50 11.88 0.06
CA GLU A 11 6.84 11.16 -1.18
C GLU A 11 5.82 10.06 -1.48
N TYR A 12 5.41 9.28 -0.48
CA TYR A 12 4.36 8.26 -0.63
C TYR A 12 3.03 8.88 -1.08
N LEU A 13 2.57 9.95 -0.43
CA LEU A 13 1.32 10.64 -0.82
C LEU A 13 1.40 11.22 -2.24
N TYR A 14 2.55 11.75 -2.62
CA TYR A 14 2.77 12.25 -3.97
C TYR A 14 2.68 11.13 -5.01
N ARG A 15 3.37 10.00 -4.78
CA ARG A 15 3.30 8.81 -5.64
C ARG A 15 1.86 8.30 -5.79
N LYS A 16 1.13 8.17 -4.68
CA LYS A 16 -0.28 7.78 -4.68
C LYS A 16 -1.19 8.74 -5.47
N SER A 17 -0.84 10.03 -5.53
CA SER A 17 -1.59 11.01 -6.32
C SER A 17 -1.38 10.86 -7.83
N LEU A 18 -0.20 10.37 -8.24
CA LEU A 18 0.14 10.12 -9.64
C LEU A 18 -0.49 8.83 -10.16
N GLU A 19 -0.62 7.81 -9.31
CA GLU A 19 -1.19 6.51 -9.67
C GLU A 19 -2.55 6.62 -10.37
N ARG A 20 -3.44 7.54 -9.94
CA ARG A 20 -4.73 7.74 -10.62
C ARG A 20 -4.58 8.20 -12.06
N LYS A 21 -3.63 9.09 -12.33
CA LYS A 21 -3.35 9.59 -13.68
C LYS A 21 -2.72 8.49 -14.53
N GLU A 22 -1.76 7.76 -13.95
CA GLU A 22 -1.08 6.64 -14.60
C GLU A 22 -2.06 5.50 -14.92
N ARG A 23 -3.01 5.21 -14.04
CA ARG A 23 -4.06 4.21 -14.28
C ARG A 23 -4.95 4.57 -15.46
N LEU A 24 -5.34 5.84 -15.58
CA LEU A 24 -6.11 6.32 -16.75
C LEU A 24 -5.31 6.19 -18.04
N LEU A 25 -4.02 6.55 -18.02
CA LEU A 25 -3.13 6.37 -19.17
C LEU A 25 -2.96 4.89 -19.53
N TYR A 26 -2.79 4.03 -18.53
CA TYR A 26 -2.70 2.58 -18.71
C TYR A 26 -3.96 2.01 -19.36
N GLU A 27 -5.16 2.41 -18.91
CA GLU A 27 -6.41 1.98 -19.54
C GLU A 27 -6.52 2.40 -21.00
N LYS A 28 -6.03 3.60 -21.36
CA LYS A 28 -5.94 4.05 -22.76
C LYS A 28 -4.95 3.19 -23.56
N LYS A 29 -3.74 2.95 -23.04
CA LYS A 29 -2.72 2.10 -23.68
C LYS A 29 -3.21 0.67 -23.88
N ARG A 30 -3.90 0.10 -22.88
CA ARG A 30 -4.47 -1.25 -22.94
C ARG A 30 -5.51 -1.37 -24.07
N LYS A 31 -6.42 -0.40 -24.21
CA LYS A 31 -7.40 -0.37 -25.30
C LYS A 31 -6.74 -0.31 -26.68
N ILE A 32 -5.64 0.44 -26.83
CA ILE A 32 -4.87 0.51 -28.08
C ILE A 32 -4.20 -0.84 -28.35
N ARG A 33 -3.60 -1.47 -27.33
CA ARG A 33 -2.97 -2.80 -27.46
C ARG A 33 -3.99 -3.86 -27.88
N GLU A 34 -5.15 -3.91 -27.23
CA GLU A 34 -6.26 -4.81 -27.57
C GLU A 34 -6.75 -4.58 -29.02
N ALA A 35 -6.91 -3.33 -29.44
CA ALA A 35 -7.34 -3.01 -30.82
C ALA A 35 -6.31 -3.44 -31.88
N LEU A 36 -5.01 -3.30 -31.58
CA LEU A 36 -3.93 -3.74 -32.46
C LEU A 36 -3.84 -5.27 -32.56
N GLU A 37 -4.05 -5.99 -31.45
CA GLU A 37 -4.07 -7.46 -31.42
C GLU A 37 -5.28 -8.03 -32.15
N GLU A 38 -6.47 -7.46 -31.97
CA GLU A 38 -7.71 -7.91 -32.61
C GLU A 38 -7.85 -7.44 -34.07
N GLY A 39 -6.99 -6.52 -34.53
CA GLY A 39 -7.07 -5.90 -35.85
C GLY A 39 -8.31 -5.02 -36.06
N LYS A 40 -8.92 -4.53 -34.97
CA LYS A 40 -10.11 -3.65 -35.01
C LYS A 40 -9.70 -2.19 -35.16
N PRO A 41 -10.55 -1.34 -35.78
CA PRO A 41 -10.27 0.09 -35.86
C PRO A 41 -10.23 0.72 -34.46
N ILE A 42 -9.22 1.56 -34.22
CA ILE A 42 -8.99 2.22 -32.94
C ILE A 42 -10.16 3.19 -32.65
N PRO A 43 -10.63 3.27 -31.38
CA PRO A 43 -11.69 4.18 -31.00
C PRO A 43 -11.40 5.63 -31.41
N THR A 44 -12.41 6.33 -31.92
CA THR A 44 -12.29 7.71 -32.44
C THR A 44 -11.76 8.69 -31.41
N GLU A 45 -12.03 8.49 -30.13
CA GLU A 45 -11.54 9.32 -29.01
C GLU A 45 -10.02 9.21 -28.81
N LEU A 46 -9.43 8.07 -29.14
CA LEU A 46 -8.00 7.79 -28.94
C LEU A 46 -7.16 8.07 -30.18
N ARG A 47 -7.77 8.27 -31.34
CA ARG A 47 -7.09 8.41 -32.63
C ARG A 47 -6.13 9.61 -32.70
N ASN A 48 -6.42 10.69 -31.97
CA ASN A 48 -5.54 11.86 -31.88
C ASN A 48 -4.33 11.63 -30.96
N GLU A 49 -4.51 10.84 -29.90
CA GLU A 49 -3.46 10.53 -28.91
C GLU A 49 -2.66 9.26 -29.27
N GLU A 50 -3.16 8.47 -30.23
CA GLU A 50 -2.62 7.18 -30.64
C GLU A 50 -1.14 7.27 -31.02
N ALA A 51 -0.78 8.23 -31.89
CA ALA A 51 0.59 8.33 -32.39
C ALA A 51 1.63 8.59 -31.28
N ALA A 52 1.23 9.27 -30.21
CA ALA A 52 2.07 9.50 -29.04
C ALA A 52 2.09 8.25 -28.13
N LEU A 53 0.92 7.71 -27.81
CA LEU A 53 0.78 6.52 -26.95
C LEU A 53 1.45 5.29 -27.55
N ARG A 54 1.45 5.14 -28.88
CA ARG A 54 2.10 4.04 -29.59
C ARG A 54 3.62 4.07 -29.43
N LYS A 55 4.23 5.26 -29.55
CA LYS A 55 5.66 5.44 -29.28
C LYS A 55 6.01 5.11 -27.83
N GLU A 56 5.13 5.45 -26.89
CA GLU A 56 5.33 5.08 -25.49
C GLU A 56 5.19 3.58 -25.27
N ILE A 57 4.21 2.92 -25.90
CA ILE A 57 4.03 1.46 -25.81
C ILE A 57 5.25 0.72 -26.37
N ASP A 58 5.83 1.19 -27.48
CA ASP A 58 7.01 0.57 -28.09
C ASP A 58 8.27 0.69 -27.21
N LEU A 59 8.28 1.65 -26.26
CA LEU A 59 9.37 1.87 -25.32
C LEU A 59 9.14 1.20 -23.95
N GLU A 60 7.98 0.57 -23.74
CA GLU A 60 7.65 -0.08 -22.46
C GLU A 60 8.21 -1.50 -22.37
N ASP A 61 9.01 -1.75 -21.32
CA ASP A 61 9.43 -3.10 -20.93
C ASP A 61 8.30 -3.84 -20.18
N GLU A 62 8.39 -5.17 -20.10
CA GLU A 62 7.39 -6.05 -19.43
C GLU A 62 7.05 -5.62 -17.99
N ILE A 63 8.00 -5.02 -17.28
CA ILE A 63 7.84 -4.53 -15.90
C ILE A 63 7.02 -3.23 -15.84
N THR A 64 7.20 -2.34 -16.82
CA THR A 64 6.51 -1.04 -16.90
C THR A 64 5.14 -1.17 -17.54
N ALA A 65 4.93 -2.23 -18.33
CA ALA A 65 3.69 -2.54 -19.00
C ALA A 65 2.52 -2.82 -18.04
N VAL A 66 2.78 -3.14 -16.77
CA VAL A 66 1.73 -3.33 -15.75
C VAL A 66 1.88 -2.23 -14.68
N PRO A 67 0.82 -1.44 -14.41
CA PRO A 67 0.90 -0.40 -13.39
C PRO A 67 1.13 -1.06 -12.03
N ARG A 68 2.11 -0.55 -11.29
CA ARG A 68 2.32 -0.95 -9.89
C ARG A 68 1.07 -0.57 -9.09
N SER A 69 0.45 -1.56 -8.45
CA SER A 69 -0.63 -1.30 -7.51
C SER A 69 -0.04 -0.71 -6.22
N THR A 70 -0.57 0.43 -5.78
CA THR A 70 -0.28 0.96 -4.42
C THR A 70 -1.03 0.18 -3.33
N ILE A 71 -1.87 -0.78 -3.72
CA ILE A 71 -2.55 -1.68 -2.79
C ILE A 71 -1.45 -2.47 -2.04
N ASP A 72 -1.46 -2.36 -0.71
CA ASP A 72 -0.52 -3.02 0.22
C ASP A 72 0.96 -2.59 0.13
N ASP A 73 1.26 -1.45 -0.48
CA ASP A 73 2.61 -0.89 -0.59
C ASP A 73 3.23 -0.57 0.79
N GLU A 74 2.44 -0.18 1.79
CA GLU A 74 2.93 0.00 3.17
C GLU A 74 3.46 -1.29 3.79
N TYR A 75 2.98 -2.44 3.33
CA TYR A 75 3.33 -3.77 3.82
C TYR A 75 4.18 -4.55 2.81
N ALA A 76 4.63 -3.95 1.71
CA ALA A 76 5.43 -4.63 0.68
C ALA A 76 6.69 -5.30 1.25
N ASN A 77 7.29 -4.70 2.29
CA ASN A 77 8.48 -5.22 2.96
C ASN A 77 8.16 -6.02 4.24
N ALA A 78 6.90 -6.42 4.45
CA ALA A 78 6.50 -7.26 5.59
C ALA A 78 7.32 -8.56 5.77
N PRO A 79 7.74 -9.30 4.71
CA PRO A 79 8.47 -10.54 4.91
C PRO A 79 9.94 -10.34 5.32
N GLU A 80 10.49 -9.12 5.21
CA GLU A 80 11.90 -8.86 5.53
C GLU A 80 12.17 -8.91 7.04
N LYS A 81 11.18 -8.56 7.86
CA LYS A 81 11.38 -8.45 9.30
C LYS A 81 10.12 -8.77 10.09
N ASP A 82 10.31 -9.55 11.15
CA ASP A 82 9.26 -9.84 12.11
C ASP A 82 8.67 -8.57 12.75
N PRO A 83 7.33 -8.40 12.73
CA PRO A 83 6.69 -7.23 13.31
C PRO A 83 6.80 -7.26 14.84
N LYS A 84 7.19 -6.13 15.43
CA LYS A 84 7.18 -5.92 16.89
C LYS A 84 5.98 -5.06 17.25
N ILE A 85 4.97 -5.67 17.85
CA ILE A 85 3.70 -5.02 18.15
C ILE A 85 3.68 -4.61 19.62
N LEU A 86 3.30 -3.37 19.90
CA LEU A 86 3.15 -2.88 21.27
C LEU A 86 1.67 -2.61 21.57
N LEU A 87 1.14 -3.32 22.57
CA LEU A 87 -0.23 -3.18 23.04
C LEU A 87 -0.27 -2.29 24.28
N THR A 88 -1.00 -1.18 24.17
CA THR A 88 -1.20 -0.22 25.27
C THR A 88 -2.69 -0.04 25.56
N THR A 89 -3.03 0.19 26.83
CA THR A 89 -4.38 0.56 27.24
C THR A 89 -4.58 2.09 27.19
N SER A 90 -5.79 2.57 27.50
CA SER A 90 -6.06 3.99 27.79
C SER A 90 -5.29 4.46 29.05
N ARG A 91 -5.30 5.78 29.31
CA ARG A 91 -4.58 6.41 30.44
C ARG A 91 -5.03 5.87 31.80
N ASN A 92 -6.35 5.79 32.03
CA ASN A 92 -6.97 5.20 33.21
C ASN A 92 -7.90 4.05 32.76
N PRO A 93 -7.36 2.84 32.55
CA PRO A 93 -8.16 1.72 32.07
C PRO A 93 -9.06 1.17 33.18
N SER A 94 -10.22 0.66 32.79
CA SER A 94 -11.07 -0.11 33.70
C SER A 94 -10.41 -1.46 34.03
N ALA A 95 -10.84 -2.09 35.14
CA ALA A 95 -10.35 -3.41 35.51
C ALA A 95 -10.63 -4.48 34.41
N PRO A 96 -11.81 -4.52 33.76
CA PRO A 96 -12.05 -5.43 32.64
C PRO A 96 -11.14 -5.18 31.44
N LEU A 97 -10.85 -3.93 31.10
CA LEU A 97 -9.94 -3.60 29.98
C LEU A 97 -8.49 -4.00 30.31
N THR A 98 -8.09 -3.81 31.56
CA THR A 98 -6.78 -4.24 32.05
C THR A 98 -6.65 -5.76 31.97
N GLN A 99 -7.69 -6.49 32.37
CA GLN A 99 -7.77 -7.94 32.26
C GLN A 99 -7.83 -8.41 30.82
N PHE A 100 -8.59 -7.75 29.94
CA PHE A 100 -8.63 -8.05 28.50
C PHE A 100 -7.25 -7.94 27.88
N VAL A 101 -6.54 -6.82 28.06
CA VAL A 101 -5.18 -6.67 27.51
C VAL A 101 -4.19 -7.63 28.18
N LYS A 102 -4.40 -8.04 29.43
CA LYS A 102 -3.59 -9.10 30.08
C LYS A 102 -3.87 -10.44 29.43
N VAL A 103 -5.13 -10.82 29.26
CA VAL A 103 -5.55 -12.05 28.59
C VAL A 103 -5.04 -12.11 27.15
N VAL A 104 -5.16 -11.00 26.41
CA VAL A 104 -4.67 -10.86 25.03
C VAL A 104 -3.17 -11.05 24.90
N VAL A 105 -2.39 -10.65 25.91
CA VAL A 105 -0.92 -10.70 25.84
C VAL A 105 -0.33 -11.91 26.56
N TRP A 106 -0.98 -12.41 27.62
CA TRP A 106 -0.41 -13.38 28.56
C TRP A 106 -1.16 -14.72 28.64
N ARG A 107 -2.39 -14.84 28.12
CA ARG A 107 -2.99 -16.17 27.96
C ARG A 107 -2.53 -16.76 26.63
N GLU A 108 -2.16 -18.04 26.67
CA GLU A 108 -1.66 -18.85 25.54
C GLU A 108 -2.56 -18.78 24.30
N GLU A 109 -3.84 -18.48 24.47
CA GLU A 109 -4.85 -18.40 23.40
C GLU A 109 -4.56 -17.32 22.32
N LEU A 110 -3.97 -16.18 22.67
CA LEU A 110 -3.68 -15.08 21.72
C LEU A 110 -2.19 -14.88 21.43
N LYS A 111 -1.31 -15.55 22.18
CA LYS A 111 0.10 -15.75 21.78
C LYS A 111 0.19 -16.57 20.48
N ILE A 112 -0.84 -17.38 20.19
CA ILE A 112 -1.07 -18.01 18.89
C ILE A 112 -1.31 -16.96 17.79
N VAL A 113 -1.96 -15.84 18.09
CA VAL A 113 -2.36 -14.82 17.10
C VAL A 113 -1.27 -13.77 16.87
N PHE A 114 -0.62 -13.27 17.92
CA PHE A 114 0.50 -12.31 17.79
C PHE A 114 1.70 -12.71 18.66
N PRO A 115 2.60 -13.56 18.16
CA PRO A 115 3.70 -14.12 18.97
C PRO A 115 4.71 -13.08 19.46
N ASN A 116 4.88 -11.97 18.73
CA ASN A 116 5.85 -10.91 19.01
C ASN A 116 5.26 -9.66 19.70
N ALA A 117 4.05 -9.77 20.26
CA ALA A 117 3.40 -8.65 20.94
C ALA A 117 3.96 -8.42 22.35
N GLN A 118 4.15 -7.16 22.72
CA GLN A 118 4.53 -6.73 24.07
C GLN A 118 3.45 -5.82 24.64
N ARG A 119 3.24 -5.87 25.97
CA ARG A 119 2.31 -4.98 26.67
C ARG A 119 3.07 -3.88 27.42
N MET A 120 2.54 -2.67 27.38
CA MET A 120 3.01 -1.56 28.21
C MET A 120 1.85 -0.82 28.87
N ASN A 121 1.98 -0.51 30.17
CA ASN A 121 0.99 0.27 30.91
C ASN A 121 1.16 1.76 30.59
N ARG A 122 0.06 2.46 30.29
CA ARG A 122 0.10 3.89 29.86
C ARG A 122 0.09 4.88 31.03
N GLY A 123 -0.41 4.49 32.20
CA GLY A 123 -0.78 5.38 33.32
C GLY A 123 0.37 6.01 34.13
N GLY A 124 1.63 5.92 33.68
CA GLY A 124 2.79 6.47 34.39
C GLY A 124 3.90 6.99 33.48
N GLN A 125 3.63 7.21 32.20
CA GLN A 125 4.61 7.81 31.28
C GLN A 125 4.60 9.33 31.47
N MET A 126 5.29 9.80 32.51
CA MET A 126 5.95 11.11 32.52
C MET A 126 7.45 10.89 32.35
#